data_AF-A0A847J8E5-F1
#
_entry.id   AF-A0A847J8E5-F1
#
_cell.length_a   1.000
_cell.length_b   1.000
_cell.length_c   1.000
_cell.angle_alpha   90.00
_cell.angle_beta   90.00
_cell.angle_gamma   90.00
#
_symmetry.space_group_name_H-M   'P 1'
#
loop_
_entity.id
_entity.type
_entity.pdbx_description
1 polymer ?
#
loop_
_entity_poly.entity_id
_entity_poly.type
_entity_poly.pdbx_seq_one_letter_code
_entity_poly.pdbx_strand_id
1 'polypeptide(L)' 'MQAGRTVDRTVQPSDLCRKHGISETTLYKWKAKFGGMTVPETARLRTLEEENRRLKKLLAEQMLDNAVLKDLLGKN' A
#
# COMPACT_ATOMS: atom_id res chain seq x y z
N MET A 1 30.23 -17.68 25.05
CA MET A 1 29.14 -18.11 24.16
C MET A 1 27.81 -17.99 24.89
N GLN A 2 26.70 -17.86 24.13
CA GLN A 2 25.30 -17.52 24.49
C GLN A 2 25.00 -16.03 24.26
N ALA A 3 24.93 -15.58 23.01
CA ALA A 3 23.81 -15.69 22.06
C ALA A 3 22.65 -14.75 22.44
N GLY A 4 22.47 -13.73 21.60
CA GLY A 4 21.56 -12.61 21.79
C GLY A 4 20.11 -13.05 21.91
N ARG A 5 19.47 -12.62 23.01
CA ARG A 5 18.02 -12.57 23.12
C ARG A 5 17.53 -11.34 22.35
N THR A 6 16.86 -11.63 21.24
CA THR A 6 15.96 -10.74 20.51
C THR A 6 14.91 -10.14 21.46
N VAL A 7 15.05 -8.85 21.79
CA VAL A 7 13.95 -8.01 22.28
C VAL A 7 13.94 -6.74 21.43
N ASP A 8 13.41 -6.87 20.22
CA ASP A 8 12.94 -5.74 19.44
C ASP A 8 11.42 -5.68 19.57
N ARG A 9 10.90 -4.68 20.30
CA ARG A 9 9.56 -4.04 20.12
C ARG A 9 9.05 -3.17 21.28
N THR A 10 9.92 -2.43 21.96
CA THR A 10 9.45 -1.28 22.76
C THR A 10 10.33 -0.07 22.49
N VAL A 11 10.24 0.49 21.27
CA VAL A 11 10.73 1.84 21.02
C VAL A 11 9.85 2.78 21.84
N GLN A 12 10.46 3.58 22.72
CA GLN A 12 9.69 4.50 23.55
C GLN A 12 9.00 5.53 22.65
N PRO A 13 7.75 5.92 22.95
CA PRO A 13 7.02 6.91 22.15
C PRO A 13 7.81 8.22 21.95
N SER A 14 8.57 8.63 22.97
CA SER A 14 9.47 9.79 22.94
C SER A 14 10.59 9.67 21.91
N ASP A 15 11.21 8.49 21.79
CA ASP A 15 12.26 8.23 20.80
C ASP A 15 11.72 8.27 19.38
N LEU A 16 10.52 7.72 19.19
CA LEU A 16 9.82 7.76 17.90
C LEU A 16 9.45 9.21 17.52
N CYS A 17 8.94 9.98 18.49
CA CYS A 17 8.61 11.38 18.33
C CYS A 17 9.84 12.22 17.93
N ARG A 18 10.97 12.02 18.63
CA ARG A 18 12.23 12.69 18.32
C ARG A 18 12.77 12.30 16.95
N LYS A 19 12.72 11.01 16.60
CA LYS A 19 13.21 10.49 15.31
C LYS A 19 12.43 11.05 14.13
N HIS A 20 11.12 11.20 14.28
CA HIS A 20 10.23 11.63 13.20
C HIS A 20 9.83 13.10 13.27
N GLY A 21 10.33 13.86 14.24
CA GLY A 21 10.03 15.28 14.41
C GLY A 21 8.55 15.56 14.70
N ILE A 22 7.87 14.63 15.37
CA ILE A 22 6.44 14.73 15.71
C ILE A 22 6.25 14.80 17.22
N SER A 23 5.17 15.41 17.68
CA SER A 23 4.81 15.38 19.10
C SER A 23 4.13 14.06 19.48
N GLU A 24 4.21 13.69 20.76
CA GLU A 24 3.51 12.50 21.29
C GLU A 24 2.00 12.60 21.08
N THR A 25 1.43 13.81 21.19
CA THR A 25 0.01 14.05 20.87
C THR A 25 -0.32 13.66 19.43
N THR A 26 0.54 13.99 18.47
CA THR A 26 0.35 13.61 17.06
C THR A 26 0.49 12.10 16.88
N LEU A 27 1.47 11.49 17.54
CA LEU A 27 1.65 10.03 17.53
C LEU A 27 0.43 9.29 18.08
N TYR A 28 -0.12 9.71 19.22
CA TYR A 28 -1.32 9.10 19.79
C TYR A 28 -2.57 9.33 18.93
N LYS A 29 -2.71 10.52 18.30
CA LYS A 29 -3.78 10.77 17.32
C LYS A 29 -3.71 9.80 16.15
N TRP A 30 -2.52 9.55 15.61
CA TRP A 30 -2.32 8.57 14.53
C TRP A 30 -2.56 7.15 15.02
N LYS A 31 -2.11 6.79 16.22
CA LYS A 31 -2.38 5.48 16.82
C LYS A 31 -3.89 5.26 17.03
N ALA A 32 -4.64 6.27 17.44
CA ALA A 32 -6.10 6.17 17.57
C ALA A 32 -6.78 6.03 16.20
N LYS A 33 -6.31 6.78 15.19
CA LYS A 33 -6.89 6.77 13.83
C LYS A 33 -6.55 5.52 13.03
N PHE A 34 -5.33 4.99 13.21
CA PHE A 34 -4.75 3.98 12.34
C PHE A 34 -4.28 2.72 13.09
N GLY A 35 -4.08 2.78 14.40
CA GLY A 35 -3.62 1.65 15.21
C GLY A 35 -4.65 0.55 15.43
N GLY A 36 -5.92 0.80 15.04
CA GLY A 36 -6.98 -0.20 14.96
C GLY A 36 -7.21 -0.78 13.56
N MET A 37 -6.51 -0.29 12.51
CA MET A 37 -6.57 -0.92 11.19
C MET A 37 -5.95 -2.31 11.31
N THR A 38 -6.80 -3.32 11.28
CA THR A 38 -6.38 -4.70 11.42
C THR A 38 -5.57 -5.08 10.18
N VAL A 39 -4.53 -5.91 10.36
CA VAL A 39 -3.75 -6.51 9.26
C VAL A 39 -4.63 -6.92 8.05
N PRO A 40 -5.84 -7.49 8.21
CA PRO A 40 -6.76 -7.76 7.10
C PRO A 40 -7.21 -6.56 6.26
N GLU A 41 -7.37 -5.35 6.80
CA GLU A 41 -7.74 -4.16 6.00
C GLU A 41 -6.61 -3.70 5.09
N THR A 42 -5.37 -3.73 5.60
CA THR A 42 -4.17 -3.43 4.79
C THR A 42 -3.88 -4.52 3.76
N ALA A 43 -4.24 -5.77 4.04
CA ALA A 43 -4.18 -6.87 3.07
C ALA A 43 -5.24 -6.68 1.97
N ARG A 44 -6.48 -6.35 2.35
CA ARG A 44 -7.56 -6.04 1.41
C ARG A 44 -7.21 -4.87 0.49
N LEU A 45 -6.59 -3.82 1.03
CA LEU A 45 -6.15 -2.67 0.22
C LEU A 45 -5.13 -3.10 -0.83
N ARG A 46 -4.12 -3.89 -0.45
CA ARG A 46 -3.11 -4.42 -1.39
C ARG A 46 -3.73 -5.30 -2.48
N THR A 47 -4.66 -6.19 -2.12
CA THR A 47 -5.39 -7.01 -3.09
C THR A 47 -6.18 -6.17 -4.08
N LEU A 48 -6.87 -5.12 -3.59
CA LEU A 48 -7.61 -4.21 -4.46
C LEU A 48 -6.68 -3.40 -5.38
N GLU A 49 -5.51 -2.98 -4.90
CA GLU A 49 -4.50 -2.30 -5.73
C GLU A 49 -3.92 -3.20 -6.82
N GLU A 50 -3.65 -4.47 -6.52
CA GLU A 50 -3.20 -5.46 -7.50
C GLU A 50 -4.26 -5.75 -8.55
N GLU A 51 -5.52 -5.95 -8.13
CA GLU A 51 -6.62 -6.19 -9.06
C GLU A 51 -6.86 -4.97 -9.95
N ASN A 52 -6.83 -3.75 -9.39
CA ASN A 52 -6.96 -2.52 -10.17
C ASN A 52 -5.85 -2.41 -11.23
N ARG A 53 -4.61 -2.76 -10.87
CA ARG A 53 -3.47 -2.77 -11.79
C ARG A 53 -3.68 -3.78 -12.92
N ARG A 54 -4.13 -4.99 -12.58
CA ARG A 54 -4.44 -6.05 -13.57
C ARG A 54 -5.53 -5.61 -14.53
N LEU A 55 -6.63 -5.06 -14.01
CA LEU A 55 -7.75 -4.59 -14.82
C LEU A 55 -7.36 -3.45 -15.77
N LYS A 56 -6.56 -2.49 -15.29
CA LYS A 56 -6.03 -1.41 -16.13
C LYS A 56 -5.16 -1.92 -17.28
N LYS A 57 -4.32 -2.93 -17.02
CA LYS A 57 -3.49 -3.56 -18.06
C LYS A 57 -4.36 -4.23 -19.12
N LEU A 58 -5.31 -5.07 -18.71
CA LEU A 58 -6.23 -5.76 -19.62
C LEU A 58 -7.05 -4.76 -20.45
N LEU A 59 -7.55 -3.69 -19.83
CA LEU A 59 -8.28 -2.65 -20.53
C LEU A 59 -7.40 -1.96 -21.60
N ALA A 60 -6.15 -1.62 -21.26
CA ALA A 60 -5.23 -1.01 -22.22
C ALA A 60 -4.92 -1.92 -23.41
N GLU A 61 -4.69 -3.23 -23.16
CA GLU A 61 -4.48 -4.24 -24.20
C GLU A 61 -5.72 -4.33 -25.12
N GLN A 62 -6.92 -4.45 -24.53
CA GLN A 62 -8.16 -4.50 -25.31
C GLN A 62 -8.44 -3.20 -26.09
N MET A 63 -8.09 -2.05 -25.54
CA MET A 63 -8.21 -0.77 -26.26
C MET A 63 -7.27 -0.71 -27.46
N LEU A 64 -6.05 -1.24 -27.33
CA LEU A 64 -5.09 -1.33 -28.42
C LEU A 64 -5.60 -2.26 -29.53
N ASP A 65 -6.05 -3.46 -29.18
CA ASP A 65 -6.60 -4.43 -30.14
C ASP A 65 -7.80 -3.83 -30.90
N ASN A 66 -8.70 -3.17 -30.18
CA ASN A 66 -9.84 -2.49 -30.80
C ASN A 66 -9.42 -1.35 -31.74
N ALA A 67 -8.38 -0.59 -31.40
CA ALA A 67 -7.87 0.46 -32.27
C ALA A 67 -7.29 -0.12 -33.57
N VAL A 68 -6.51 -1.21 -33.47
CA VAL A 68 -5.97 -1.92 -34.63
C VAL A 68 -7.09 -2.47 -35.52
N LEU A 69 -8.10 -3.12 -34.93
CA LEU A 69 -9.23 -3.65 -35.68
C LEU A 69 -10.00 -2.56 -36.42
N LYS A 70 -10.23 -1.41 -35.78
CA LYS A 70 -10.89 -0.26 -36.43
C LYS A 70 -10.06 0.33 -37.56
N ASP A 71 -8.74 0.45 -37.40
CA ASP A 71 -7.84 0.93 -38.45
C ASP A 71 -7.84 0.00 -39.69
N LEU A 72 -7.86 -1.33 -39.47
CA LEU A 72 -7.97 -2.29 -40.56
C LEU A 72 -9.32 -2.22 -41.29
N LEU A 73 -10.42 -2.06 -40.55
CA LEU A 73 -11.77 -1.96 -41.14
C LEU A 73 -12.02 -0.64 -41.87
N GLY A 74 -11.33 0.45 -41.49
CA GLY A 74 -11.46 1.76 -42.11
C GLY A 74 -10.63 1.96 -43.39
N LYS A 75 -9.84 0.97 -43.81
CA LYS A 75 -8.96 1.03 -45.00
C LYS A 75 -9.59 0.48 -46.29
N ASN A 76 -10.91 0.22 -46.30
CA ASN A 76 -11.69 -0.15 -47.49
C ASN A 76 -12.72 0.93 -47.81
#